data_AF-A0A7U6KQ88-F1
#
_entry.id   AF-A0A7U6KQ88-F1
#
_cell.length_a   1.000
_cell.length_b   1.000
_cell.length_c   1.000
_cell.angle_alpha   90.00
_cell.angle_beta   90.00
_cell.angle_gamma   90.00
#
_symmetry.space_group_name_H-M   'P 1'
#
loop_
_entity.id
_entity.type
_entity.pdbx_description
1 polymer ?
#
loop_
_entity_poly.entity_id
_entity_poly.type
_entity_poly.pdbx_seq_one_letter_code
_entity_poly.pdbx_strand_id
1 'polypeptide(L)'
;MSQKAWAQSLAGREKLDNLIWVVNCNLQRLDGPVRGNGKIIQELESVFRGAGWRVIKVIWGGKWDSLLANDDTGVLKHRMEEVVDGEYQLYEARTPEFTRKEFFGKYPELKEMADALTDKDIARLNRGGHDPQKCTLRLAKR
;
A
#
# COMPACT_ATOMS: atom_id res chain seq x y z
N MET A 1 23.52 -8.24 -15.29
CA MET A 1 22.18 -7.61 -15.37
C MET A 1 21.13 -8.70 -15.39
N SER A 2 20.17 -8.69 -14.45
CA SER A 2 19.09 -9.68 -14.39
C SER A 2 18.16 -9.56 -15.61
N GLN A 3 17.79 -10.68 -16.26
CA GLN A 3 16.88 -10.72 -17.41
C GLN A 3 15.56 -9.95 -17.18
N LYS A 4 15.05 -9.90 -15.94
CA LYS A 4 13.80 -9.19 -15.58
C LYS A 4 13.90 -7.68 -15.81
N ALA A 5 15.03 -7.07 -15.44
CA ALA A 5 15.24 -5.63 -15.61
C ALA A 5 15.37 -5.23 -17.08
N TRP A 6 15.95 -6.11 -17.90
CA TRP A 6 16.06 -5.91 -19.35
C TRP A 6 14.68 -5.96 -20.04
N ALA A 7 13.86 -6.95 -19.70
CA ALA A 7 12.50 -7.08 -20.25
C ALA A 7 11.60 -5.88 -19.89
N GLN A 8 11.71 -5.37 -18.66
CA GLN A 8 11.00 -4.15 -18.22
C GLN A 8 11.39 -2.94 -19.06
N SER A 9 12.70 -2.73 -19.24
CA SER A 9 13.23 -1.59 -19.99
C SER A 9 12.91 -1.69 -21.49
N LEU A 10 12.82 -2.91 -22.04
CA LEU A 10 12.40 -3.12 -23.42
C LEU A 10 10.92 -2.73 -23.61
N ALA A 11 10.03 -3.24 -22.78
CA ALA A 11 8.60 -2.95 -22.89
C ALA A 11 8.27 -1.45 -22.80
N GLY A 12 8.98 -0.71 -21.93
CA GLY A 12 8.84 0.75 -21.83
C GLY A 12 9.36 1.48 -23.07
N ARG A 13 10.49 1.05 -23.65
CA ARG A 13 11.04 1.63 -24.89
C ARG A 13 10.17 1.36 -26.12
N GLU A 14 9.67 0.13 -26.23
CA GLU A 14 8.81 -0.31 -27.35
C GLU A 14 7.34 0.14 -27.19
N LYS A 15 7.00 0.85 -26.11
CA LYS A 15 5.64 1.36 -25.82
C LYS A 15 4.57 0.28 -25.94
N LEU A 16 4.80 -0.88 -25.32
CA LEU A 16 3.85 -1.99 -25.33
C LEU A 16 2.63 -1.67 -24.44
N ASP A 17 1.68 -0.93 -24.98
CA ASP A 17 0.40 -0.56 -24.34
C ASP A 17 -0.57 -1.73 -24.18
N ASN A 18 -0.28 -2.85 -24.85
CA ASN A 18 -0.99 -4.12 -24.74
C ASN A 18 -0.48 -5.05 -23.62
N LEU A 19 0.56 -4.65 -22.87
CA LEU A 19 1.13 -5.43 -21.78
C LEU A 19 0.76 -4.87 -20.41
N ILE A 20 0.21 -5.72 -19.54
CA ILE A 20 -0.11 -5.36 -18.15
C ILE A 20 0.66 -6.27 -17.20
N TRP A 21 1.44 -5.67 -16.30
CA TRP A 21 2.08 -6.40 -15.23
C TRP A 21 1.31 -6.21 -13.92
N VAL A 22 0.73 -7.29 -13.42
CA VAL A 22 0.11 -7.34 -12.08
C VAL A 22 1.12 -7.91 -11.10
N VAL A 23 1.53 -7.10 -10.11
CA VAL A 23 2.44 -7.54 -9.03
C VAL A 23 1.67 -7.59 -7.72
N ASN A 24 1.45 -8.79 -7.19
CA ASN A 24 0.87 -8.95 -5.86
C ASN A 24 1.90 -8.57 -4.80
N CYS A 25 1.67 -7.45 -4.12
CA CYS A 25 2.55 -6.92 -3.08
C CYS A 25 2.01 -7.28 -1.69
N ASN A 26 2.02 -8.56 -1.33
CA ASN A 26 1.69 -9.04 0.03
C ASN A 26 2.82 -8.77 1.05
N LEU A 27 3.90 -8.10 0.63
CA LEU A 27 5.10 -7.72 1.39
C LEU A 27 5.94 -8.87 1.96
N GLN A 28 5.66 -10.11 1.58
CA GLN A 28 6.34 -11.31 2.08
C GLN A 28 7.05 -12.10 0.97
N ARG A 29 8.09 -12.82 1.36
CA ARG A 29 8.70 -13.98 0.68
C ARG A 29 8.48 -15.22 1.57
N LEU A 30 8.91 -16.39 1.10
CA LEU A 30 8.73 -17.64 1.84
C LEU A 30 9.31 -17.58 3.27
N ASP A 31 10.46 -16.92 3.45
CA ASP A 31 11.16 -16.85 4.74
C ASP A 31 10.97 -15.50 5.47
N GLY A 32 9.83 -14.83 5.29
CA GLY A 32 9.48 -13.58 5.99
C GLY A 32 9.35 -12.37 5.08
N PRO A 33 9.45 -11.12 5.59
CA PRO A 33 9.23 -9.92 4.78
C PRO A 33 10.24 -9.77 3.64
N VAL A 34 9.81 -9.20 2.50
CA VAL A 34 10.72 -8.87 1.39
C VAL A 34 11.67 -7.74 1.80
N ARG A 35 11.14 -6.71 2.46
CA ARG A 35 11.84 -5.51 2.93
C ARG A 35 11.32 -5.06 4.30
N GLY A 36 11.66 -5.77 5.37
CA GLY A 36 11.14 -5.45 6.71
C GLY A 36 11.30 -3.97 7.13
N ASN A 37 12.47 -3.37 6.85
CA ASN A 37 12.80 -1.98 7.19
C ASN A 37 12.59 -1.00 6.02
N GLY A 38 11.95 -1.44 4.93
CA GLY A 38 11.76 -0.66 3.72
C GLY A 38 10.32 -0.71 3.23
N LYS A 39 10.10 -0.33 1.96
CA LYS A 39 8.79 -0.29 1.33
C LYS A 39 8.87 -0.83 -0.10
N ILE A 40 8.63 -2.13 -0.28
CA ILE A 40 8.80 -2.81 -1.57
C ILE A 40 7.92 -2.20 -2.67
N ILE A 41 6.73 -1.72 -2.33
CA ILE A 41 5.83 -1.05 -3.29
C ILE A 41 6.48 0.22 -3.86
N GLN A 42 7.18 1.01 -3.03
CA GLN A 42 7.87 2.22 -3.47
C GLN A 42 9.14 1.91 -4.27
N GLU A 43 9.89 0.87 -3.87
CA GLU A 43 11.04 0.37 -4.64
C GLU A 43 10.59 -0.06 -6.05
N LEU A 44 9.53 -0.88 -6.14
CA LEU A 44 8.97 -1.32 -7.41
C LEU A 44 8.45 -0.14 -8.24
N GLU A 45 7.70 0.79 -7.65
CA GLU A 45 7.25 1.98 -8.36
C GLU A 45 8.42 2.74 -8.99
N SER A 46 9.51 2.94 -8.24
CA SER A 46 10.69 3.65 -8.73
C SER A 46 11.34 2.92 -9.91
N VAL A 47 11.50 1.60 -9.82
CA VAL A 47 12.06 0.77 -10.90
C VAL A 47 11.19 0.83 -12.15
N PHE A 48 9.88 0.63 -12.01
CA PHE A 48 8.96 0.61 -13.16
C PHE A 48 8.81 1.99 -13.81
N ARG A 49 8.66 3.06 -13.01
CA ARG A 49 8.62 4.43 -13.56
C ARG A 49 9.93 4.80 -14.24
N GLY A 50 11.07 4.45 -13.64
CA GLY A 50 12.40 4.64 -14.26
C GLY A 50 12.56 3.90 -15.58
N ALA A 51 11.87 2.77 -15.74
CA ALA A 51 11.80 2.01 -17.00
C ALA A 51 10.72 2.52 -17.97
N GLY A 52 10.08 3.67 -17.71
CA GLY A 52 9.07 4.27 -18.60
C GLY A 52 7.66 3.70 -18.47
N TRP A 53 7.36 2.91 -17.43
CA TRP A 53 6.03 2.34 -17.23
C TRP A 53 5.08 3.31 -16.54
N ARG A 54 3.81 3.21 -16.92
CA ARG A 54 2.71 3.74 -16.10
C ARG A 54 2.50 2.83 -14.89
N VAL A 55 2.68 3.37 -13.69
CA VAL A 55 2.46 2.63 -12.43
C VAL A 55 1.13 3.04 -11.81
N ILE A 56 0.29 2.05 -11.53
CA ILE A 56 -0.98 2.23 -10.81
C ILE A 56 -0.90 1.43 -9.51
N LYS A 57 -0.96 2.12 -8.37
CA LYS A 57 -0.93 1.49 -7.04
C LYS A 57 -2.34 1.32 -6.47
N VAL A 58 -2.63 0.14 -5.94
CA VAL A 58 -3.89 -0.20 -5.28
C VAL A 58 -3.58 -0.63 -3.84
N ILE A 59 -3.33 0.35 -2.97
CA ILE A 59 -2.77 0.12 -1.64
C ILE A 59 -3.87 -0.06 -0.58
N TRP A 60 -4.85 0.85 -0.58
CA TRP A 60 -5.90 0.92 0.45
C TRP A 60 -7.27 0.56 -0.12
N GLY A 61 -8.04 -0.22 0.65
CA GLY A 61 -9.44 -0.49 0.34
C GLY A 61 -10.34 0.71 0.66
N GLY A 62 -11.61 0.65 0.24
CA GLY A 62 -12.57 1.76 0.37
C GLY A 62 -12.89 2.15 1.81
N LYS A 63 -12.64 1.26 2.78
CA LYS A 63 -12.86 1.58 4.21
C LYS A 63 -11.92 2.66 4.75
N TRP A 64 -10.82 2.92 4.05
CA TRP A 64 -9.91 4.03 4.37
C TRP A 64 -10.37 5.36 3.77
N ASP A 65 -11.30 5.37 2.81
CA ASP A 65 -11.63 6.56 2.03
C ASP A 65 -12.17 7.68 2.93
N SER A 66 -13.08 7.37 3.86
CA SER A 66 -13.63 8.36 4.78
C SER A 66 -12.57 8.93 5.72
N LEU A 67 -11.62 8.12 6.18
CA LEU A 67 -10.53 8.57 7.06
C LEU A 67 -9.58 9.50 6.30
N LEU A 68 -9.22 9.14 5.06
CA LEU A 68 -8.35 9.95 4.20
C LEU A 68 -9.03 11.23 3.73
N ALA A 69 -10.35 11.20 3.51
CA ALA A 69 -11.13 12.39 3.13
C ALA A 69 -11.24 13.40 4.29
N ASN A 70 -11.17 12.93 5.53
CA ASN A 70 -11.23 13.75 6.75
C ASN A 70 -9.83 14.00 7.36
N ASP A 71 -8.74 13.68 6.65
CA ASP A 71 -7.36 13.90 7.09
C ASP A 71 -6.90 15.33 6.76
N ASP A 72 -7.56 16.32 7.37
CA ASP A 72 -7.30 17.75 7.08
C ASP A 72 -5.87 18.19 7.43
N THR A 73 -5.23 17.51 8.38
CA THR A 73 -3.84 17.79 8.80
C THR A 73 -2.81 17.04 7.96
N GLY A 74 -3.22 16.05 7.18
CA GLY A 74 -2.34 15.17 6.41
C GLY A 74 -1.55 14.16 7.25
N VAL A 75 -1.86 14.05 8.55
CA VAL A 75 -1.13 13.21 9.51
C VAL A 75 -1.34 11.72 9.22
N LEU A 76 -2.52 11.32 8.75
CA LEU A 76 -2.79 9.93 8.38
C LEU A 76 -1.97 9.55 7.16
N LYS A 77 -1.98 10.40 6.14
CA LYS A 77 -1.13 10.18 4.96
C LYS A 77 0.35 10.12 5.35
N HIS A 78 0.81 11.03 6.20
CA HIS A 78 2.19 11.02 6.70
C HIS A 78 2.54 9.71 7.41
N ARG A 79 1.68 9.26 8.35
CA ARG A 79 1.88 7.98 9.04
C ARG A 79 1.89 6.79 8.07
N MET A 80 1.02 6.79 7.07
CA MET A 80 1.02 5.75 6.03
C MET A 80 2.32 5.71 5.21
N GLU A 81 2.97 6.86 5.03
CA GLU A 81 4.25 6.98 4.34
C GLU A 81 5.42 6.58 5.24
N GLU A 82 5.38 6.92 6.53
CA GLU A 82 6.40 6.60 7.54
C GLU A 82 6.50 5.09 7.82
N VAL A 83 5.37 4.40 7.96
CA VAL A 83 5.33 2.98 8.39
C VAL A 83 6.02 2.06 7.38
N VAL A 84 6.94 1.23 7.84
CA VAL A 84 7.66 0.26 6.99
C VAL A 84 6.89 -1.05 6.80
N ASP A 85 7.25 -1.85 5.79
CA ASP A 85 6.53 -3.09 5.47
C ASP A 85 6.48 -4.06 6.65
N GLY A 86 7.54 -4.14 7.46
CA GLY A 86 7.60 -5.00 8.65
C GLY A 86 6.57 -4.61 9.72
N GLU A 87 6.36 -3.31 9.95
CA GLU A 87 5.33 -2.82 10.86
C GLU A 87 3.93 -3.10 10.32
N TYR A 88 3.71 -2.92 9.01
CA TYR A 88 2.44 -3.29 8.38
C TYR A 88 2.12 -4.77 8.52
N GLN A 89 3.11 -5.66 8.47
CA GLN A 89 2.92 -7.08 8.76
C GLN A 89 2.52 -7.33 10.20
N LEU A 90 3.09 -6.57 11.16
CA LEU A 90 2.70 -6.67 12.56
C LEU A 90 1.25 -6.22 12.78
N TYR A 91 0.80 -5.15 12.12
CA TYR A 91 -0.58 -4.66 12.26
C TYR A 91 -1.62 -5.66 11.73
N GLU A 92 -1.29 -6.41 10.68
CA GLU A 92 -2.17 -7.48 10.14
C GLU A 92 -2.16 -8.73 11.03
N ALA A 93 -1.02 -9.04 11.66
CA ALA A 93 -0.85 -10.24 12.49
C ALA A 93 -1.30 -10.07 13.95
N ARG A 94 -1.49 -8.84 14.42
CA ARG A 94 -1.84 -8.50 15.81
C ARG A 94 -3.29 -8.05 15.92
N THR A 95 -3.70 -7.75 17.16
CA THR A 95 -5.08 -7.37 17.45
C THR A 95 -5.37 -5.91 17.07
N PRO A 96 -6.65 -5.52 16.91
CA PRO A 96 -6.99 -4.15 16.57
C PRO A 96 -6.56 -3.13 17.64
N GLU A 97 -6.50 -3.53 18.91
CA GLU A 97 -6.02 -2.68 20.01
C GLU A 97 -4.52 -2.38 19.85
N PHE A 98 -3.74 -3.35 19.36
CA PHE A 98 -2.33 -3.14 19.03
C PHE A 98 -2.20 -2.13 17.89
N THR A 99 -2.99 -2.26 16.82
CA THR A 99 -2.99 -1.31 15.70
C THR A 99 -3.46 0.08 16.14
N ARG A 100 -4.50 0.17 16.97
CA ARG A 100 -4.95 1.44 17.57
C ARG A 100 -3.80 2.12 18.32
N LYS A 101 -3.08 1.38 19.16
CA LYS A 101 -2.01 1.93 19.97
C LYS A 101 -0.78 2.31 19.15
N GLU A 102 -0.30 1.43 18.27
CA GLU A 102 1.01 1.56 17.62
C GLU A 102 0.95 2.27 16.25
N PHE A 103 -0.18 2.19 15.54
CA PHE A 103 -0.39 2.96 14.31
C PHE A 103 -1.03 4.32 14.61
N PHE A 104 -2.24 4.31 15.19
CA PHE A 104 -3.00 5.53 15.44
C PHE A 104 -2.51 6.31 16.67
N GLY A 105 -2.01 5.63 17.70
CA GLY A 105 -1.48 6.29 18.90
C GLY A 105 -0.15 7.01 18.72
N LYS A 106 0.44 6.99 17.51
CA LYS A 106 1.72 7.63 17.20
C LYS A 106 1.65 9.16 17.27
N TYR A 107 0.52 9.74 16.85
CA TYR A 107 0.28 11.18 16.81
C TYR A 107 -1.04 11.53 17.50
N PRO A 108 -1.14 12.64 18.25
CA PRO A 108 -2.37 13.03 18.93
C PRO A 108 -3.60 13.11 18.01
N GLU A 109 -3.41 13.64 16.80
CA GLU A 109 -4.46 13.80 15.79
C GLU A 109 -4.95 12.45 15.26
N LEU A 110 -4.06 11.47 15.13
CA LEU A 110 -4.45 10.10 14.76
C LEU A 110 -5.13 9.36 15.89
N LYS A 111 -4.75 9.65 17.13
CA LYS A 111 -5.43 9.09 18.29
C LYS A 111 -6.87 9.59 18.35
N GLU A 112 -7.09 10.90 18.14
CA GLU A 112 -8.43 11.48 18.04
C GLU A 112 -9.24 10.87 16.90
N MET A 113 -8.64 10.69 15.72
CA MET A 113 -9.27 9.98 14.61
C MET A 113 -9.68 8.55 14.98
N ALA A 114 -8.85 7.85 15.76
CA ALA A 114 -9.15 6.50 16.21
C ALA A 114 -10.23 6.47 17.29
N ASP A 115 -10.39 7.50 18.12
CA ASP A 115 -11.43 7.56 19.16
C ASP A 115 -12.85 7.50 18.55
N ALA A 116 -13.01 7.91 17.30
CA ALA A 116 -14.25 7.77 16.53
C ALA A 116 -14.47 6.36 15.93
N LEU A 117 -13.50 5.45 16.05
CA LEU A 117 -13.55 4.10 15.48
C LEU A 117 -13.68 3.05 16.59
N THR A 118 -14.49 2.01 16.36
CA THR A 118 -14.45 0.82 17.22
C THR A 118 -13.28 -0.09 16.83
N ASP A 119 -12.86 -1.00 17.71
CA ASP A 119 -11.83 -1.99 17.38
C ASP A 119 -12.24 -2.89 16.21
N LYS A 120 -13.56 -3.12 16.03
CA LYS A 120 -14.12 -3.82 14.88
C LYS A 120 -13.97 -3.02 13.59
N ASP A 121 -14.04 -1.69 13.64
CA ASP A 121 -13.82 -0.83 12.49
C ASP A 121 -12.34 -0.85 12.09
N ILE A 122 -11.44 -0.75 13.08
CA ILE A 122 -9.98 -0.87 12.86
C ILE A 122 -9.64 -2.23 12.26
N ALA A 123 -10.18 -3.33 12.80
CA ALA A 123 -9.99 -4.69 12.27
C ALA A 123 -10.46 -4.85 10.82
N ARG A 124 -11.40 -4.01 10.40
CA ARG A 124 -12.02 -4.08 9.08
C ARG A 124 -11.25 -3.30 8.04
N LEU A 125 -10.38 -2.37 8.42
CA LEU A 125 -9.56 -1.57 7.51
C LEU A 125 -8.72 -2.50 6.61
N ASN A 126 -9.00 -2.51 5.31
CA ASN A 126 -8.49 -3.51 4.39
C ASN A 126 -7.46 -2.95 3.39
N ARG A 127 -6.66 -3.85 2.80
CA ARG A 127 -5.79 -3.55 1.68
C ARG A 127 -6.57 -3.48 0.37
N GLY A 128 -6.11 -2.63 -0.54
CA GLY A 128 -6.78 -2.35 -1.81
C GLY A 128 -6.89 -3.58 -2.73
N GLY A 129 -5.93 -4.51 -2.66
CA GLY A 129 -5.98 -5.77 -3.41
C GLY A 129 -7.15 -6.69 -3.03
N HIS A 130 -7.73 -6.51 -1.83
CA HIS A 130 -8.91 -7.24 -1.36
C HIS A 130 -10.21 -6.46 -1.55
N ASP A 131 -10.17 -5.34 -2.27
CA ASP A 131 -11.33 -4.53 -2.60
C ASP A 131 -11.62 -4.61 -4.11
N PRO A 132 -12.64 -5.38 -4.53
CA PRO A 132 -12.95 -5.57 -5.95
C PRO A 132 -13.26 -4.27 -6.68
N GLN A 133 -13.85 -3.28 -6.00
CA GLN A 133 -14.17 -1.98 -6.58
C GLN A 133 -12.89 -1.20 -6.86
N LYS A 134 -11.93 -1.18 -5.90
CA LYS A 134 -10.62 -0.53 -6.10
C LYS A 134 -9.83 -1.20 -7.23
N CYS A 135 -9.78 -2.53 -7.27
CA CYS A 135 -9.09 -3.28 -8.34
C CYS A 135 -9.70 -2.98 -9.72
N THR A 136 -11.02 -3.12 -9.85
CA THR A 136 -11.74 -2.92 -11.12
C THR A 136 -11.60 -1.49 -11.62
N LEU A 137 -11.86 -0.49 -10.77
CA LEU A 137 -11.80 0.92 -11.14
C LEU A 137 -10.40 1.34 -11.60
N ARG A 138 -9.35 0.68 -11.09
CA ARG A 138 -7.97 1.00 -11.46
C ARG A 138 -7.53 0.31 -12.74
N LEU A 139 -7.98 -0.93 -12.98
CA LEU A 139 -7.73 -1.64 -14.24
C LEU A 139 -8.50 -1.03 -15.43
N ALA A 140 -9.62 -0.35 -15.18
CA ALA A 140 -10.39 0.34 -16.20
C ALA A 140 -9.77 1.67 -16.67
N LYS A 141 -8.84 2.26 -15.90
CA LYS A 141 -8.17 3.53 -16.24
C LYS A 141 -7.06 3.39 -17.30
N ARG A 142 -7.12 2.37 -18.17
CA ARG A 142 -6.13 2.19 -19.25
C ARG A 142 -6.00 3.45 -20.09
#